data_AF-A0A0D8XE79-F1
#
_entry.id   AF-A0A0D8XE79-F1
#
_cell.length_a   1.000
_cell.length_b   1.000
_cell.length_c   1.000
_cell.angle_alpha   90.00
_cell.angle_beta   90.00
_cell.angle_gamma   90.00
#
_symmetry.space_group_name_H-M   'P 1'
#
loop_
_entity.id
_entity.type
_entity.pdbx_description
1 polymer ?
#
loop_
_entity_poly.entity_id
_entity_poly.type
_entity_poly.pdbx_seq_one_letter_code
_entity_poly.pdbx_strand_id
1 'polypeptide(L)'
;MLKYMRTIEFYYPNITRIVRLGTTHEGKPIEGMKIGYPISSTNKRAIWVDGNIHAREWASSHTALYFINQLVSGYGKDDTITHYVNSLNFYVLPCLNPDGYEYTRSSPNPSVRLWRKNRSPEKCHHSVWGGEKCCQGVDLNRNFKFHWAESGSSFEPCSNIYHGDHVFSEPESRAVRDFLDSDELRGKVDGFITLHSYAQLWIYPFSHAQQNYPEDISELRRTARRAINRLHRQYGTEYRMGTGADTLSPASGGSDDWAKSSGIKYVYLVELRPEYELSNGFILHKKELIPTAVETFEGVKEVIEAVLEHNDIKKDPLSLIPPPLRRKQLYRMRLLGLLKGMESSTEKSSITDTLPTVTPIRTSTVSRRSGATTLLPSSTTPKSLLNADVPTRARPWLTYRPSSTNWTSLHSRKYTTTAMENSASESRALVKYVTATESTMLTSMHPTVSTTVKPSVITTTSKPTMLITTKPTLLTTTQTRLMTTTSQQTAEIIFFTHVHPSTFRDPSCRDMRYSCAFWLKHNPSVCIEQMSFMKAQCAYTCKFCISAMDVSDQLAIEQRSQLRQQKQ
;
A
#
# COMPACT_ATOMS: atom_id res chain seq x y z
N MET A 1 -0.84 7.07 9.57
CA MET A 1 -0.96 5.75 8.92
C MET A 1 -0.87 4.61 9.94
N LEU A 2 0.32 4.29 10.47
CA LEU A 2 0.59 3.08 11.27
C LEU A 2 -0.40 2.82 12.44
N LYS A 3 -0.81 3.86 13.18
CA LYS A 3 -1.81 3.74 14.27
C LYS A 3 -3.12 3.07 13.81
N TYR A 4 -3.63 3.40 12.62
CA TYR A 4 -4.84 2.78 12.07
C TYR A 4 -4.62 1.30 11.78
N MET A 5 -3.49 0.92 11.17
CA MET A 5 -3.17 -0.49 10.89
C MET A 5 -3.06 -1.30 12.18
N ARG A 6 -2.43 -0.75 13.23
CA ARG A 6 -2.32 -1.38 14.56
C ARG A 6 -3.69 -1.52 15.24
N THR A 7 -4.59 -0.56 15.06
CA THR A 7 -5.99 -0.67 15.50
C THR A 7 -6.77 -1.74 14.73
N ILE A 8 -6.54 -1.88 13.42
CA ILE A 8 -7.16 -2.93 12.58
C ILE A 8 -6.64 -4.33 12.96
N GLU A 9 -5.34 -4.49 13.21
CA GLU A 9 -4.76 -5.74 13.72
C GLU A 9 -5.35 -6.11 15.09
N PHE A 10 -5.42 -5.16 16.02
CA PHE A 10 -5.97 -5.39 17.37
C PHE A 10 -7.44 -5.87 17.37
N TYR A 11 -8.29 -5.30 16.50
CA TYR A 11 -9.72 -5.66 16.46
C TYR A 11 -10.05 -6.86 15.57
N TYR A 12 -9.17 -7.26 14.62
CA TYR A 12 -9.44 -8.34 13.66
C TYR A 12 -8.32 -9.41 13.56
N PRO A 13 -7.62 -9.79 14.66
CA PRO A 13 -6.34 -10.51 14.60
C PRO A 13 -6.43 -11.92 13.97
N ASN A 14 -7.63 -12.47 13.82
CA ASN A 14 -7.86 -13.76 13.13
C ASN A 14 -7.75 -13.67 11.59
N ILE A 15 -7.84 -12.45 11.04
CA ILE A 15 -7.79 -12.18 9.59
C ILE A 15 -6.78 -11.10 9.19
N THR A 16 -6.16 -10.37 10.13
CA THR A 16 -5.19 -9.31 9.87
C THR A 16 -3.90 -9.48 10.67
N ARG A 17 -2.78 -9.07 10.06
CA ARG A 17 -1.46 -8.98 10.71
C ARG A 17 -0.61 -7.91 10.05
N ILE A 18 0.09 -7.09 10.83
CA ILE A 18 1.08 -6.16 10.30
C ILE A 18 2.30 -6.93 9.80
N VAL A 19 2.74 -6.59 8.59
CA VAL A 19 4.00 -7.05 8.01
C VAL A 19 4.96 -5.86 7.93
N ARG A 20 6.25 -6.10 8.21
CA ARG A 20 7.30 -5.11 8.05
C ARG A 20 8.31 -5.64 7.04
N LEU A 21 8.51 -4.90 5.96
CA LEU A 21 9.43 -5.25 4.88
C LEU A 21 10.87 -4.86 5.22
N GLY A 22 11.04 -3.74 5.94
CA GLY A 22 12.35 -3.17 6.21
C GLY A 22 12.29 -1.84 6.93
N THR A 23 13.26 -0.98 6.61
CA THR A 23 13.46 0.34 7.22
C THR A 23 14.01 1.30 6.16
N THR A 24 13.57 2.54 6.16
CA THR A 24 14.01 3.60 5.25
C THR A 24 15.38 4.19 5.63
N HIS A 25 15.91 5.10 4.81
CA HIS A 25 17.16 5.84 5.10
C HIS A 25 17.09 6.66 6.40
N GLU A 26 15.99 7.38 6.66
CA GLU A 26 15.78 8.13 7.91
C GLU A 26 15.23 7.25 9.05
N GLY A 27 15.38 5.91 8.96
CA GLY A 27 15.10 4.97 10.06
C GLY A 27 13.63 4.60 10.30
N LYS A 28 12.70 5.01 9.42
CA LYS A 28 11.26 4.73 9.59
C LYS A 28 10.92 3.31 9.11
N PRO A 29 9.98 2.60 9.77
CA PRO A 29 9.63 1.24 9.38
C PRO A 29 8.74 1.22 8.13
N ILE A 30 9.04 0.32 7.19
CA ILE A 30 8.20 0.09 6.01
C ILE A 30 7.19 -1.00 6.39
N GLU A 31 5.98 -0.58 6.77
CA GLU A 31 4.90 -1.44 7.30
C GLU A 31 3.71 -1.51 6.34
N GLY A 32 3.11 -2.71 6.24
CA GLY A 32 1.86 -2.97 5.53
C GLY A 32 0.96 -3.93 6.32
N MET A 33 -0.14 -4.35 5.70
CA MET A 33 -1.12 -5.26 6.29
C MET A 33 -1.26 -6.53 5.45
N LYS A 34 -1.00 -7.69 6.06
CA LYS A 34 -1.45 -8.99 5.56
C LYS A 34 -2.91 -9.17 5.96
N ILE A 35 -3.77 -9.54 5.01
CA ILE A 35 -5.19 -9.85 5.21
C ILE A 35 -5.50 -11.21 4.61
N GLY A 36 -6.07 -12.12 5.38
CA GLY A 36 -6.41 -13.46 4.92
C GLY A 36 -6.88 -14.37 6.06
N TYR A 37 -7.81 -15.29 5.78
CA TYR A 37 -8.26 -16.31 6.73
C TYR A 37 -7.83 -17.73 6.30
N PRO A 38 -7.35 -18.59 7.23
CA PRO A 38 -6.78 -18.21 8.52
C PRO A 38 -5.48 -17.41 8.32
N ILE A 39 -5.22 -16.41 9.17
CA ILE A 39 -4.08 -15.47 9.00
C ILE A 39 -2.70 -16.15 9.03
N SER A 40 -2.61 -17.32 9.66
CA SER A 40 -1.41 -18.18 9.69
C SER A 40 -1.08 -18.82 8.34
N SER A 41 -2.01 -18.86 7.37
CA SER A 41 -1.77 -19.49 6.08
C SER A 41 -0.82 -18.68 5.21
N THR A 42 0.25 -19.34 4.74
CA THR A 42 1.24 -18.81 3.79
C THR A 42 1.25 -19.61 2.47
N ASN A 43 0.31 -20.54 2.30
CA ASN A 43 0.22 -21.43 1.14
C ASN A 43 -0.85 -21.00 0.11
N LYS A 44 -1.74 -20.08 0.48
CA LYS A 44 -2.69 -19.48 -0.47
C LYS A 44 -1.96 -18.56 -1.45
N ARG A 45 -2.50 -18.46 -2.67
CA ARG A 45 -2.08 -17.45 -3.66
C ARG A 45 -2.27 -16.05 -3.08
N ALA A 46 -1.45 -15.11 -3.53
CA ALA A 46 -1.33 -13.78 -2.96
C ALA A 46 -1.60 -12.68 -4.00
N ILE A 47 -2.17 -11.58 -3.50
CA ILE A 47 -2.30 -10.32 -4.23
C ILE A 47 -1.55 -9.24 -3.45
N TRP A 48 -0.64 -8.58 -4.14
CA TRP A 48 0.12 -7.43 -3.67
C TRP A 48 -0.56 -6.15 -4.12
N VAL A 49 -0.74 -5.20 -3.18
CA VAL A 49 -1.13 -3.84 -3.49
C VAL A 49 -0.23 -2.87 -2.71
N ASP A 50 0.50 -2.02 -3.41
CA ASP A 50 1.27 -0.95 -2.78
C ASP A 50 0.82 0.44 -3.23
N GLY A 51 1.31 1.47 -2.57
CA GLY A 51 1.10 2.85 -2.99
C GLY A 51 2.09 3.82 -2.36
N ASN A 52 2.09 5.04 -2.90
CA ASN A 52 2.89 6.16 -2.40
C ASN A 52 4.40 5.82 -2.36
N ILE A 53 4.87 5.12 -3.38
CA ILE A 53 6.29 4.97 -3.71
C ILE A 53 6.88 6.34 -4.13
N HIS A 54 6.10 7.17 -4.82
CA HIS A 54 6.36 8.60 -4.93
C HIS A 54 5.65 9.36 -3.80
N ALA A 55 6.38 10.20 -3.07
CA ALA A 55 5.91 10.79 -1.82
C ALA A 55 4.68 11.73 -1.94
N ARG A 56 4.65 12.62 -2.92
CA ARG A 56 3.57 13.62 -3.14
C ARG A 56 2.20 13.04 -3.48
N GLU A 57 2.13 11.76 -3.84
CA GLU A 57 0.98 11.11 -4.51
C GLU A 57 -0.02 10.58 -3.47
N TRP A 58 -0.46 11.44 -2.54
CA TRP A 58 -1.21 11.08 -1.33
C TRP A 58 -2.52 10.31 -1.57
N ALA A 59 -3.12 10.42 -2.76
CA ALA A 59 -4.32 9.68 -3.15
C ALA A 59 -4.10 8.16 -3.15
N SER A 60 -2.89 7.70 -3.50
CA SER A 60 -2.52 6.28 -3.47
C SER A 60 -2.51 5.70 -2.06
N SER A 61 -1.90 6.40 -1.09
CA SER A 61 -1.94 6.04 0.33
C SER A 61 -3.36 5.98 0.89
N HIS A 62 -4.23 6.93 0.50
CA HIS A 62 -5.63 6.91 0.90
C HIS A 62 -6.35 5.68 0.33
N THR A 63 -6.12 5.36 -0.94
CA THR A 63 -6.75 4.25 -1.66
C THR A 63 -6.32 2.89 -1.11
N ALA A 64 -5.03 2.69 -0.85
CA ALA A 64 -4.53 1.47 -0.19
C ALA A 64 -5.08 1.30 1.24
N LEU A 65 -5.17 2.38 2.04
CA LEU A 65 -5.83 2.34 3.35
C LEU A 65 -7.33 2.00 3.24
N TYR A 66 -8.01 2.52 2.21
CA TYR A 66 -9.39 2.20 1.94
C TYR A 66 -9.57 0.72 1.55
N PHE A 67 -8.66 0.11 0.79
CA PHE A 67 -8.69 -1.32 0.45
C PHE A 67 -8.57 -2.21 1.71
N ILE A 68 -7.67 -1.88 2.63
CA ILE A 68 -7.59 -2.53 3.96
C ILE A 68 -8.95 -2.43 4.65
N ASN A 69 -9.56 -1.25 4.66
CA ASN A 69 -10.87 -1.03 5.26
C ASN A 69 -11.97 -1.86 4.59
N GLN A 70 -11.93 -2.06 3.26
CA GLN A 70 -12.90 -2.90 2.54
C GLN A 70 -12.79 -4.36 2.92
N LEU A 71 -11.60 -4.94 2.78
CA LEU A 71 -11.36 -6.37 2.97
C LEU A 71 -11.68 -6.78 4.42
N VAL A 72 -11.33 -5.94 5.40
CA VAL A 72 -11.59 -6.21 6.82
C VAL A 72 -13.07 -5.98 7.18
N SER A 73 -13.65 -4.82 6.85
CA SER A 73 -15.02 -4.50 7.33
C SER A 73 -16.14 -5.17 6.53
N GLY A 74 -15.84 -5.72 5.35
CA GLY A 74 -16.73 -6.58 4.57
C GLY A 74 -16.65 -8.07 4.93
N TYR A 75 -15.59 -8.53 5.60
CA TYR A 75 -15.46 -9.92 6.01
C TYR A 75 -16.59 -10.35 6.95
N GLY A 76 -17.23 -11.49 6.65
CA GLY A 76 -18.40 -11.99 7.39
C GLY A 76 -19.70 -11.22 7.15
N LYS A 77 -19.72 -10.22 6.26
CA LYS A 77 -20.91 -9.42 5.90
C LYS A 77 -21.23 -9.42 4.41
N ASP A 78 -20.20 -9.29 3.58
CA ASP A 78 -20.27 -9.38 2.13
C ASP A 78 -19.71 -10.76 1.72
N ASP A 79 -20.55 -11.55 1.06
CA ASP A 79 -20.21 -12.93 0.68
C ASP A 79 -19.07 -13.01 -0.35
N THR A 80 -18.86 -11.94 -1.13
CA THR A 80 -17.79 -11.82 -2.12
C THR A 80 -16.46 -11.46 -1.45
N ILE A 81 -16.45 -10.46 -0.56
CA ILE A 81 -15.27 -10.11 0.24
C ILE A 81 -14.85 -11.27 1.17
N THR A 82 -15.84 -11.96 1.76
CA THR A 82 -15.60 -13.13 2.61
C THR A 82 -14.96 -14.27 1.81
N HIS A 83 -15.43 -14.54 0.59
CA HIS A 83 -14.78 -15.50 -0.31
C HIS A 83 -13.34 -15.08 -0.63
N TYR A 84 -13.09 -13.80 -0.96
CA TYR A 84 -11.75 -13.31 -1.30
C TYR A 84 -10.74 -13.49 -0.15
N VAL A 85 -11.09 -13.09 1.08
CA VAL A 85 -10.22 -13.20 2.26
C VAL A 85 -10.00 -14.67 2.67
N ASN A 86 -10.97 -15.55 2.44
CA ASN A 86 -10.79 -17.00 2.63
C ASN A 86 -9.84 -17.60 1.58
N SER A 87 -10.05 -17.27 0.31
CA SER A 87 -9.35 -17.89 -0.83
C SER A 87 -7.93 -17.38 -1.07
N LEU A 88 -7.64 -16.12 -0.76
CA LEU A 88 -6.36 -15.46 -1.06
C LEU A 88 -5.72 -14.85 0.18
N ASN A 89 -4.46 -14.46 0.07
CA ASN A 89 -3.80 -13.54 0.99
C ASN A 89 -3.58 -12.18 0.29
N PHE A 90 -3.96 -11.09 0.94
CA PHE A 90 -3.70 -9.73 0.46
C PHE A 90 -2.57 -9.12 1.27
N TYR A 91 -1.60 -8.51 0.59
CA TYR A 91 -0.54 -7.73 1.22
C TYR A 91 -0.71 -6.30 0.73
N VAL A 92 -1.18 -5.42 1.61
CA VAL A 92 -1.54 -4.04 1.27
C VAL A 92 -0.60 -3.08 1.99
N LEU A 93 0.14 -2.26 1.24
CA LEU A 93 1.26 -1.45 1.71
C LEU A 93 1.02 0.02 1.37
N PRO A 94 0.37 0.81 2.25
CA PRO A 94 -0.13 2.13 1.86
C PRO A 94 0.94 3.22 1.74
N CYS A 95 2.21 2.95 2.06
CA CYS A 95 3.31 3.88 1.86
C CYS A 95 4.64 3.13 1.76
N LEU A 96 5.17 2.99 0.54
CA LEU A 96 6.53 2.47 0.31
C LEU A 96 7.62 3.50 0.58
N ASN A 97 7.28 4.80 0.62
CA ASN A 97 8.21 5.90 0.87
C ASN A 97 7.86 6.73 2.14
N PRO A 98 7.93 6.14 3.36
CA PRO A 98 7.62 6.85 4.60
C PRO A 98 8.39 8.17 4.81
N ASP A 99 9.65 8.23 4.37
CA ASP A 99 10.49 9.41 4.58
C ASP A 99 10.07 10.57 3.69
N GLY A 100 9.92 10.32 2.39
CA GLY A 100 9.41 11.32 1.47
C GLY A 100 7.98 11.73 1.83
N TYR A 101 7.13 10.79 2.25
CA TYR A 101 5.76 11.09 2.66
C TYR A 101 5.71 12.07 3.85
N GLU A 102 6.42 11.81 4.95
CA GLU A 102 6.46 12.76 6.07
C GLU A 102 7.21 14.07 5.69
N TYR A 103 8.21 14.02 4.79
CA TYR A 103 8.82 15.23 4.24
C TYR A 103 7.78 16.11 3.52
N THR A 104 6.96 15.56 2.60
CA THR A 104 5.88 16.31 1.93
C THR A 104 4.81 16.90 2.87
N ARG A 105 4.75 16.40 4.12
CA ARG A 105 3.83 16.85 5.17
C ARG A 105 4.46 17.87 6.12
N SER A 106 5.77 18.06 6.08
CA SER A 106 6.51 18.98 6.97
C SER A 106 6.31 20.47 6.65
N SER A 107 5.95 20.81 5.41
CA SER A 107 5.68 22.19 4.99
C SER A 107 4.71 22.25 3.81
N PRO A 108 3.79 23.24 3.74
CA PRO A 108 2.93 23.48 2.59
C PRO A 108 3.68 24.10 1.39
N ASN A 109 4.96 24.47 1.53
CA ASN A 109 5.77 25.00 0.43
C ASN A 109 5.77 24.01 -0.76
N PRO A 110 5.47 24.43 -2.01
CA PRO A 110 5.47 23.55 -3.17
C PRO A 110 6.74 22.71 -3.36
N SER A 111 7.94 23.23 -3.04
CA SER A 111 9.19 22.45 -3.15
C SER A 111 9.25 21.26 -2.20
N VAL A 112 8.52 21.33 -1.08
CA VAL A 112 8.41 20.28 -0.07
C VAL A 112 7.20 19.40 -0.36
N ARG A 113 6.00 19.99 -0.51
CA ARG A 113 4.74 19.26 -0.74
C ARG A 113 4.72 18.47 -2.06
N LEU A 114 5.44 18.91 -3.08
CA LEU A 114 5.53 18.23 -4.39
C LEU A 114 6.80 17.36 -4.54
N TRP A 115 7.50 17.07 -3.43
CA TRP A 115 8.62 16.14 -3.41
C TRP A 115 8.20 14.74 -3.88
N ARG A 116 8.96 14.17 -4.82
CA ARG A 116 8.65 12.86 -5.45
C ARG A 116 9.43 11.70 -4.83
N LYS A 117 10.73 11.91 -4.64
CA LYS A 117 11.75 10.89 -4.37
C LYS A 117 11.72 10.35 -2.93
N ASN A 118 12.55 9.38 -2.59
CA ASN A 118 12.84 9.06 -1.18
C ASN A 118 13.69 10.16 -0.52
N ARG A 119 14.34 9.85 0.60
CA ARG A 119 15.20 10.77 1.36
C ARG A 119 16.61 10.22 1.58
N SER A 120 17.15 9.46 0.60
CA SER A 120 18.57 9.04 0.58
C SER A 120 19.51 10.19 0.92
N PRO A 121 20.72 9.96 1.48
CA PRO A 121 21.70 11.01 1.73
C PRO A 121 21.95 11.92 0.51
N GLU A 122 22.29 13.18 0.78
CA GLU A 122 22.57 14.16 -0.26
C GLU A 122 23.82 13.80 -1.07
N LYS A 123 23.76 14.08 -2.37
CA LYS A 123 24.90 13.99 -3.30
C LYS A 123 25.22 15.37 -3.80
N CYS A 124 26.48 15.76 -3.61
CA CYS A 124 26.98 17.09 -3.92
C CYS A 124 27.94 17.02 -5.10
N HIS A 125 27.73 17.91 -6.08
CA HIS A 125 28.57 18.01 -7.28
C HIS A 125 28.91 19.46 -7.58
N HIS A 126 30.11 19.70 -8.12
CA HIS A 126 30.48 21.05 -8.56
C HIS A 126 29.62 21.49 -9.75
N SER A 127 29.01 22.66 -9.62
CA SER A 127 28.21 23.27 -10.67
C SER A 127 29.12 23.88 -11.75
N VAL A 128 28.71 23.75 -13.01
CA VAL A 128 29.38 24.39 -14.16
C VAL A 128 29.43 25.92 -14.02
N TRP A 129 28.49 26.50 -13.27
CA TRP A 129 28.40 27.93 -12.97
C TRP A 129 29.14 28.34 -11.67
N GLY A 130 29.93 27.42 -11.10
CA GLY A 130 30.58 27.59 -9.81
C GLY A 130 29.69 27.22 -8.62
N GLY A 131 30.34 26.94 -7.48
CA GLY A 131 29.69 26.44 -6.27
C GLY A 131 29.44 24.93 -6.27
N GLU A 132 28.82 24.45 -5.21
CA GLU A 132 28.47 23.05 -4.98
C GLU A 132 26.95 22.90 -4.94
N LYS A 133 26.44 21.88 -5.64
CA LYS A 133 25.01 21.60 -5.80
C LYS A 133 24.69 20.26 -5.13
N CYS A 134 24.23 20.33 -3.88
CA CYS A 134 23.77 19.17 -3.12
C CYS A 134 22.30 18.86 -3.42
N CYS A 135 22.00 17.58 -3.68
CA CYS A 135 20.67 17.12 -4.03
C CYS A 135 20.34 15.77 -3.39
N GLN A 136 19.11 15.64 -2.88
CA GLN A 136 18.68 14.51 -2.06
C GLN A 136 17.75 13.54 -2.81
N GLY A 137 17.76 12.27 -2.41
CA GLY A 137 16.77 11.27 -2.78
C GLY A 137 16.91 10.64 -4.17
N VAL A 138 16.34 9.45 -4.31
CA VAL A 138 16.21 8.65 -5.54
C VAL A 138 14.73 8.44 -5.89
N ASP A 139 14.43 8.41 -7.20
CA ASP A 139 13.12 7.99 -7.68
C ASP A 139 13.01 6.46 -7.57
N LEU A 140 12.26 6.02 -6.57
CA LEU A 140 12.11 4.61 -6.26
C LEU A 140 11.51 3.82 -7.43
N ASN A 141 10.63 4.41 -8.24
CA ASN A 141 10.07 3.77 -9.43
C ASN A 141 10.97 3.93 -10.68
N ARG A 142 12.28 4.14 -10.46
CA ARG A 142 13.38 4.02 -11.44
C ARG A 142 14.52 3.15 -10.91
N ASN A 143 14.38 2.52 -9.75
CA ASN A 143 15.47 1.85 -9.02
C ASN A 143 15.41 0.31 -9.06
N PHE A 144 14.38 -0.29 -9.67
CA PHE A 144 14.25 -1.75 -9.77
C PHE A 144 15.13 -2.36 -10.86
N LYS A 145 15.50 -3.64 -10.72
CA LYS A 145 16.36 -4.37 -11.68
C LYS A 145 15.56 -4.84 -12.91
N PHE A 146 15.13 -3.90 -13.75
CA PHE A 146 14.58 -4.19 -15.06
C PHE A 146 14.87 -3.05 -16.04
N HIS A 147 15.66 -3.33 -17.07
CA HIS A 147 16.19 -2.36 -18.05
C HIS A 147 16.82 -1.09 -17.44
N TRP A 148 17.29 -1.18 -16.19
CA TRP A 148 17.67 -0.03 -15.36
C TRP A 148 18.68 0.89 -16.05
N ALA A 149 18.40 2.20 -16.03
CA ALA A 149 19.15 3.27 -16.68
C ALA A 149 19.01 3.39 -18.22
N GLU A 150 18.31 2.47 -18.91
CA GLU A 150 18.25 2.48 -20.38
C GLU A 150 17.33 3.57 -20.95
N SER A 151 16.22 3.89 -20.27
CA SER A 151 15.20 4.84 -20.75
C SER A 151 14.45 5.56 -19.63
N GLY A 152 13.93 6.77 -19.89
CA GLY A 152 13.01 7.50 -18.99
C GLY A 152 13.51 7.78 -17.57
N SER A 153 14.82 7.72 -17.37
CA SER A 153 15.55 7.94 -16.12
C SER A 153 16.65 8.99 -16.33
N SER A 154 17.33 9.39 -15.26
CA SER A 154 18.45 10.34 -15.33
C SER A 154 19.57 9.97 -14.36
N PHE A 155 20.81 10.21 -14.77
CA PHE A 155 22.01 10.07 -13.93
C PHE A 155 22.26 11.28 -13.01
N GLU A 156 21.61 12.43 -13.26
CA GLU A 156 21.75 13.66 -12.48
C GLU A 156 21.00 13.55 -11.15
N PRO A 157 21.66 13.61 -9.96
CA PRO A 157 20.98 13.39 -8.68
C PRO A 157 19.94 14.46 -8.32
N CYS A 158 20.01 15.64 -8.93
CA CYS A 158 18.98 16.68 -8.78
C CYS A 158 17.72 16.43 -9.63
N SER A 159 17.73 15.42 -10.51
CA SER A 159 16.56 15.06 -11.31
C SER A 159 15.46 14.45 -10.43
N ASN A 160 14.21 14.71 -10.82
CA ASN A 160 13.03 14.06 -10.23
C ASN A 160 12.89 12.58 -10.64
N ILE A 161 13.59 12.17 -11.71
CA ILE A 161 13.66 10.78 -12.22
C ILE A 161 15.07 10.19 -12.05
N TYR A 162 15.79 10.64 -11.02
CA TYR A 162 17.12 10.11 -10.69
C TYR A 162 17.02 8.66 -10.22
N HIS A 163 17.67 7.75 -10.92
CA HIS A 163 17.56 6.28 -10.76
C HIS A 163 18.41 5.63 -9.64
N GLY A 164 19.25 6.40 -8.93
CA GLY A 164 20.23 5.88 -7.97
C GLY A 164 21.61 5.59 -8.61
N ASP A 165 22.53 4.98 -7.85
CA ASP A 165 23.86 4.60 -8.38
C ASP A 165 23.87 3.23 -9.05
N HIS A 166 22.92 2.36 -8.67
CA HIS A 166 22.81 0.98 -9.10
C HIS A 166 21.40 0.44 -8.84
N VAL A 167 21.07 -0.69 -9.49
CA VAL A 167 19.83 -1.43 -9.22
C VAL A 167 19.68 -1.77 -7.74
N PHE A 168 18.53 -1.45 -7.18
CA PHE A 168 18.23 -1.60 -5.76
C PHE A 168 19.23 -0.89 -4.81
N SER A 169 19.73 0.30 -5.19
CA SER A 169 20.54 1.15 -4.30
C SER A 169 19.76 1.63 -3.07
N GLU A 170 18.43 1.70 -3.15
CA GLU A 170 17.58 2.21 -2.08
C GLU A 170 17.09 1.11 -1.14
N PRO A 171 16.99 1.37 0.18
CA PRO A 171 16.46 0.40 1.12
C PRO A 171 14.96 0.14 0.89
N GLU A 172 14.20 1.12 0.39
CA GLU A 172 12.78 0.94 0.08
C GLU A 172 12.55 -0.05 -1.08
N SER A 173 13.33 0.04 -2.16
CA SER A 173 13.24 -0.87 -3.32
C SER A 173 13.77 -2.27 -2.99
N ARG A 174 14.86 -2.38 -2.20
CA ARG A 174 15.31 -3.65 -1.62
C ARG A 174 14.24 -4.31 -0.77
N ALA A 175 13.57 -3.55 0.10
CA ALA A 175 12.56 -4.08 1.01
C ALA A 175 11.34 -4.67 0.27
N VAL A 176 11.00 -4.15 -0.92
CA VAL A 176 9.99 -4.77 -1.81
C VAL A 176 10.51 -6.08 -2.41
N ARG A 177 11.72 -6.08 -2.98
CA ARG A 177 12.37 -7.28 -3.55
C ARG A 177 12.49 -8.41 -2.51
N ASP A 178 13.16 -8.14 -1.41
CA ASP A 178 13.52 -9.13 -0.39
C ASP A 178 12.29 -9.75 0.28
N PHE A 179 11.17 -9.02 0.32
CA PHE A 179 9.91 -9.53 0.85
C PHE A 179 9.12 -10.36 -0.18
N LEU A 180 9.19 -10.02 -1.48
CA LEU A 180 8.61 -10.84 -2.56
C LEU A 180 9.40 -12.13 -2.82
N ASP A 181 10.72 -12.09 -2.67
CA ASP A 181 11.62 -13.26 -2.75
C ASP A 181 11.59 -14.13 -1.48
N SER A 182 10.94 -13.69 -0.39
CA SER A 182 10.81 -14.43 0.86
C SER A 182 9.99 -15.72 0.71
N ASP A 183 10.21 -16.71 1.59
CA ASP A 183 9.44 -17.97 1.56
C ASP A 183 7.93 -17.80 1.83
N GLU A 184 7.48 -16.64 2.33
CA GLU A 184 6.05 -16.32 2.45
C GLU A 184 5.42 -15.95 1.09
N LEU A 185 6.17 -15.38 0.13
CA LEU A 185 5.65 -14.86 -1.14
C LEU A 185 6.25 -15.42 -2.44
N ARG A 186 7.47 -15.99 -2.42
CA ARG A 186 8.19 -16.40 -3.63
C ARG A 186 7.38 -17.41 -4.44
N GLY A 187 7.05 -17.07 -5.68
CA GLY A 187 6.20 -17.87 -6.58
C GLY A 187 4.72 -17.97 -6.18
N LYS A 188 4.25 -17.18 -5.21
CA LYS A 188 2.88 -17.20 -4.67
C LYS A 188 2.03 -15.99 -5.05
N VAL A 189 2.64 -14.89 -5.49
CA VAL A 189 1.93 -13.67 -5.91
C VAL A 189 1.47 -13.80 -7.35
N ASP A 190 0.17 -13.65 -7.60
CA ASP A 190 -0.43 -13.66 -8.95
C ASP A 190 -0.92 -12.30 -9.40
N GLY A 191 -1.24 -11.40 -8.45
CA GLY A 191 -1.63 -10.02 -8.72
C GLY A 191 -0.65 -9.05 -8.07
N PHE A 192 -0.16 -8.07 -8.82
CA PHE A 192 0.66 -6.96 -8.32
C PHE A 192 0.07 -5.64 -8.82
N ILE A 193 -0.31 -4.77 -7.89
CA ILE A 193 -0.96 -3.50 -8.19
C ILE A 193 -0.22 -2.38 -7.46
N THR A 194 0.51 -1.54 -8.19
CA THR A 194 1.17 -0.36 -7.62
C THR A 194 0.32 0.90 -7.89
N LEU A 195 -0.06 1.60 -6.83
CA LEU A 195 -0.97 2.74 -6.88
C LEU A 195 -0.20 4.07 -6.91
N HIS A 196 -0.53 4.88 -7.91
CA HIS A 196 0.09 6.17 -8.21
C HIS A 196 -0.96 7.28 -8.34
N SER A 197 -0.52 8.52 -8.55
CA SER A 197 -1.40 9.59 -9.03
C SER A 197 -0.55 10.64 -9.75
N TYR A 198 -0.95 11.20 -10.89
CA TYR A 198 -2.30 11.22 -11.47
C TYR A 198 -2.25 11.15 -12.99
N ALA A 199 -3.33 10.61 -13.59
CA ALA A 199 -3.69 10.74 -15.02
C ALA A 199 -4.98 9.96 -15.39
N GLN A 200 -5.57 9.19 -14.46
CA GLN A 200 -6.63 8.20 -14.75
C GLN A 200 -6.19 7.16 -15.79
N LEU A 201 -5.12 6.43 -15.48
CA LEU A 201 -4.57 5.37 -16.34
C LEU A 201 -4.54 4.02 -15.63
N TRP A 202 -4.91 2.97 -16.36
CA TRP A 202 -4.75 1.57 -15.98
C TRP A 202 -3.67 0.95 -16.85
N ILE A 203 -2.41 1.12 -16.43
CA ILE A 203 -1.23 0.66 -17.17
C ILE A 203 -0.96 -0.81 -16.86
N TYR A 204 -0.58 -1.56 -17.89
CA TYR A 204 0.01 -2.89 -17.77
C TYR A 204 1.41 -2.90 -18.43
N PRO A 205 2.32 -3.80 -18.04
CA PRO A 205 3.66 -3.88 -18.62
C PRO A 205 3.68 -4.09 -20.16
N PHE A 206 4.73 -3.71 -20.89
CA PHE A 206 5.99 -3.15 -20.38
C PHE A 206 6.11 -1.62 -20.55
N SER A 207 6.71 -0.98 -19.55
CA SER A 207 6.89 0.47 -19.44
C SER A 207 8.24 0.95 -19.99
N HIS A 208 9.29 0.11 -20.03
CA HIS A 208 10.63 0.53 -20.47
C HIS A 208 10.80 0.91 -21.95
N ALA A 209 10.00 0.34 -22.87
CA ALA A 209 10.15 0.54 -24.32
C ALA A 209 8.81 0.42 -25.06
N GLN A 210 8.62 1.25 -26.09
CA GLN A 210 7.42 1.20 -26.95
C GLN A 210 7.41 -0.06 -27.80
N GLN A 211 6.21 -0.52 -28.17
CA GLN A 211 5.98 -1.75 -28.96
C GLN A 211 6.51 -3.06 -28.33
N ASN A 212 7.04 -3.03 -27.10
CA ASN A 212 7.49 -4.20 -26.38
C ASN A 212 6.41 -4.69 -25.38
N TYR A 213 5.94 -5.92 -25.54
CA TYR A 213 4.76 -6.43 -24.86
C TYR A 213 5.02 -7.79 -24.18
N PRO A 214 4.43 -8.07 -23.01
CA PRO A 214 4.45 -9.39 -22.41
C PRO A 214 3.56 -10.36 -23.20
N GLU A 215 3.91 -11.64 -23.22
CA GLU A 215 3.21 -12.68 -24.00
C GLU A 215 1.70 -12.76 -23.68
N ASP A 216 1.33 -12.52 -22.42
CA ASP A 216 -0.05 -12.53 -21.92
C ASP A 216 -0.77 -11.17 -21.98
N ILE A 217 -0.26 -10.19 -22.75
CA ILE A 217 -0.89 -8.88 -22.96
C ILE A 217 -2.36 -8.98 -23.40
N SER A 218 -2.73 -10.03 -24.15
CA SER A 218 -4.12 -10.26 -24.57
C SER A 218 -5.09 -10.50 -23.41
N GLU A 219 -4.57 -11.00 -22.29
CA GLU A 219 -5.31 -11.25 -21.05
C GLU A 219 -5.23 -10.05 -20.10
N LEU A 220 -4.05 -9.44 -19.93
CA LEU A 220 -3.89 -8.19 -19.17
C LEU A 220 -4.82 -7.09 -19.68
N ARG A 221 -4.87 -6.89 -21.01
CA ARG A 221 -5.78 -5.92 -21.66
C ARG A 221 -7.26 -6.30 -21.51
N ARG A 222 -7.59 -7.58 -21.36
CA ARG A 222 -8.97 -8.06 -21.13
C ARG A 222 -9.42 -7.72 -19.71
N THR A 223 -8.58 -8.00 -18.73
CA THR A 223 -8.84 -7.74 -17.31
C THR A 223 -8.78 -6.24 -16.99
N ALA A 224 -7.86 -5.47 -17.57
CA ALA A 224 -7.85 -4.00 -17.49
C ALA A 224 -9.14 -3.39 -18.05
N ARG A 225 -9.64 -3.89 -19.20
CA ARG A 225 -10.94 -3.44 -19.75
C ARG A 225 -12.13 -3.81 -18.86
N ARG A 226 -12.13 -5.00 -18.24
CA ARG A 226 -13.13 -5.36 -17.21
C ARG A 226 -13.08 -4.36 -16.04
N ALA A 227 -11.88 -4.11 -15.50
CA ALA A 227 -11.64 -3.21 -14.37
C ALA A 227 -12.12 -1.78 -14.64
N ILE A 228 -11.70 -1.17 -15.75
CA ILE A 228 -12.14 0.18 -16.15
C ILE A 228 -13.66 0.24 -16.31
N ASN A 229 -14.27 -0.74 -16.99
CA ASN A 229 -15.72 -0.76 -17.19
C ASN A 229 -16.52 -0.86 -15.87
N ARG A 230 -15.93 -1.44 -14.81
CA ARG A 230 -16.56 -1.55 -13.48
C ARG A 230 -16.28 -0.35 -12.58
N LEU A 231 -15.10 0.25 -12.71
CA LEU A 231 -14.73 1.54 -12.13
C LEU A 231 -15.66 2.65 -12.65
N HIS A 232 -15.76 2.80 -13.97
CA HIS A 232 -16.56 3.83 -14.64
C HIS A 232 -18.03 3.80 -14.21
N ARG A 233 -18.60 2.60 -13.98
CA ARG A 233 -19.99 2.43 -13.48
C ARG A 233 -20.28 3.05 -12.12
N GLN A 234 -19.28 3.45 -11.33
CA GLN A 234 -19.52 4.09 -10.03
C GLN A 234 -19.84 5.58 -10.17
N TYR A 235 -19.07 6.32 -10.96
CA TYR A 235 -19.12 7.80 -11.02
C TYR A 235 -18.98 8.40 -12.44
N GLY A 236 -18.95 7.59 -13.49
CA GLY A 236 -18.74 8.02 -14.87
C GLY A 236 -17.29 8.33 -15.23
N THR A 237 -16.35 8.20 -14.28
CA THR A 237 -14.94 8.55 -14.47
C THR A 237 -14.28 7.67 -15.52
N GLU A 238 -13.57 8.30 -16.46
CA GLU A 238 -12.94 7.63 -17.59
C GLU A 238 -11.46 7.35 -17.29
N TYR A 239 -11.06 6.08 -17.43
CA TYR A 239 -9.65 5.66 -17.33
C TYR A 239 -9.20 5.12 -18.71
N ARG A 240 -8.01 5.52 -19.15
CA ARG A 240 -7.37 4.95 -20.35
C ARG A 240 -6.52 3.74 -19.96
N MET A 241 -6.29 2.81 -20.89
CA MET A 241 -5.38 1.67 -20.69
C MET A 241 -4.41 1.49 -21.86
N GLY A 242 -3.26 0.92 -21.56
CA GLY A 242 -2.18 0.65 -22.50
C GLY A 242 -0.91 0.26 -21.73
N THR A 243 0.24 0.24 -22.40
CA THR A 243 1.53 0.14 -21.72
C THR A 243 2.01 1.50 -21.21
N GLY A 244 2.93 1.53 -20.24
CA GLY A 244 3.52 2.79 -19.78
C GLY A 244 4.24 3.52 -20.92
N ALA A 245 4.92 2.79 -21.79
CA ALA A 245 5.65 3.32 -22.93
C ALA A 245 4.75 3.91 -24.02
N ASP A 246 3.62 3.26 -24.33
CA ASP A 246 2.69 3.68 -25.39
C ASP A 246 1.64 4.71 -24.89
N THR A 247 1.38 4.76 -23.57
CA THR A 247 0.34 5.64 -22.97
C THR A 247 0.92 6.92 -22.39
N LEU A 248 2.16 6.90 -21.91
CA LEU A 248 2.88 8.03 -21.34
C LEU A 248 4.20 8.27 -22.07
N SER A 249 5.23 7.50 -21.71
CA SER A 249 6.59 7.58 -22.26
C SER A 249 7.44 6.40 -21.77
N PRO A 250 8.44 5.93 -22.54
CA PRO A 250 9.38 4.90 -22.10
C PRO A 250 10.03 5.22 -20.75
N ALA A 251 9.99 4.28 -19.81
CA ALA A 251 10.43 4.42 -18.42
C ALA A 251 11.02 3.12 -17.86
N SER A 252 12.34 3.08 -17.69
CA SER A 252 13.06 1.93 -17.13
C SER A 252 13.07 1.88 -15.59
N GLY A 253 13.38 0.71 -15.03
CA GLY A 253 13.56 0.53 -13.58
C GLY A 253 12.27 0.59 -12.75
N GLY A 254 11.11 0.38 -13.38
CA GLY A 254 9.80 0.36 -12.72
C GLY A 254 9.53 -0.89 -11.89
N SER A 255 8.71 -0.75 -10.84
CA SER A 255 8.30 -1.85 -9.95
C SER A 255 7.35 -2.83 -10.63
N ASP A 256 6.44 -2.33 -11.48
CA ASP A 256 5.52 -3.08 -12.33
C ASP A 256 6.27 -3.96 -13.34
N ASP A 257 7.16 -3.34 -14.10
CA ASP A 257 7.98 -3.99 -15.12
C ASP A 257 8.88 -5.09 -14.51
N TRP A 258 9.51 -4.80 -13.36
CA TRP A 258 10.29 -5.80 -12.63
C TRP A 258 9.42 -6.93 -12.04
N ALA A 259 8.27 -6.60 -11.43
CA ALA A 259 7.33 -7.60 -10.88
C ALA A 259 6.84 -8.57 -11.98
N LYS A 260 6.58 -8.06 -13.19
CA LYS A 260 6.21 -8.88 -14.35
C LYS A 260 7.36 -9.75 -14.85
N SER A 261 8.58 -9.21 -14.91
CA SER A 261 9.78 -9.99 -15.24
C SER A 261 10.07 -11.11 -14.22
N SER A 262 9.60 -10.96 -12.99
CA SER A 262 9.69 -11.94 -11.90
C SER A 262 8.61 -13.03 -11.96
N GLY A 263 7.80 -13.07 -13.04
CA GLY A 263 6.80 -14.11 -13.29
C GLY A 263 5.42 -13.88 -12.69
N ILE A 264 5.15 -12.72 -12.07
CA ILE A 264 3.82 -12.38 -11.57
C ILE A 264 2.88 -12.15 -12.77
N LYS A 265 1.69 -12.77 -12.76
CA LYS A 265 0.80 -12.74 -13.93
C LYS A 265 0.11 -11.39 -14.11
N TYR A 266 -0.81 -11.02 -13.21
CA TYR A 266 -1.66 -9.84 -13.35
C TYR A 266 -1.00 -8.61 -12.71
N VAL A 267 -0.17 -7.94 -13.49
CA VAL A 267 0.58 -6.77 -13.04
C VAL A 267 -0.02 -5.49 -13.62
N TYR A 268 -0.30 -4.51 -12.76
CA TYR A 268 -0.82 -3.21 -13.15
C TYR A 268 -0.18 -2.06 -12.35
N LEU A 269 0.03 -0.94 -13.04
CA LEU A 269 0.28 0.36 -12.44
C LEU A 269 -0.99 1.21 -12.64
N VAL A 270 -1.54 1.77 -11.56
CA VAL A 270 -2.78 2.56 -11.64
C VAL A 270 -2.51 4.01 -11.25
N GLU A 271 -2.53 4.89 -12.25
CA GLU A 271 -2.52 6.34 -12.05
C GLU A 271 -3.94 6.79 -11.71
N LEU A 272 -4.17 7.16 -10.44
CA LEU A 272 -5.48 7.56 -9.93
C LEU A 272 -5.93 8.94 -10.46
N ARG A 273 -7.10 9.39 -9.97
CA ARG A 273 -7.60 10.77 -10.14
C ARG A 273 -6.56 11.84 -9.75
N PRO A 274 -6.64 13.05 -10.33
CA PRO A 274 -7.58 13.44 -11.38
C PRO A 274 -7.09 13.08 -12.79
N GLU A 275 -7.79 13.60 -13.79
CA GLU A 275 -7.43 13.56 -15.21
C GLU A 275 -6.08 14.25 -15.50
N TYR A 276 -5.56 13.99 -16.70
CA TYR A 276 -4.32 14.55 -17.23
C TYR A 276 -4.35 16.11 -17.27
N GLU A 277 -3.18 16.74 -17.39
CA GLU A 277 -3.00 18.20 -17.57
C GLU A 277 -3.48 19.15 -16.45
N LEU A 278 -3.95 18.67 -15.29
CA LEU A 278 -4.25 19.54 -14.15
C LEU A 278 -3.00 20.01 -13.38
N SER A 279 -2.75 21.32 -13.37
CA SER A 279 -1.61 21.97 -12.68
C SER A 279 -1.53 21.72 -11.17
N ASN A 280 -2.63 21.26 -10.56
CA ASN A 280 -2.75 20.90 -9.15
C ASN A 280 -2.99 19.40 -8.92
N GLY A 281 -2.79 18.51 -9.91
CA GLY A 281 -3.23 17.10 -9.84
C GLY A 281 -2.73 16.29 -8.63
N PHE A 282 -1.51 16.53 -8.14
CA PHE A 282 -0.99 15.91 -6.90
C PHE A 282 -1.63 16.45 -5.61
N ILE A 283 -2.48 17.48 -5.70
CA ILE A 283 -3.19 18.15 -4.60
C ILE A 283 -4.70 17.91 -4.75
N LEU A 284 -5.06 16.63 -4.94
CA LEU A 284 -6.44 16.16 -5.06
C LEU A 284 -7.27 16.60 -3.84
N HIS A 285 -8.45 17.18 -4.10
CA HIS A 285 -9.31 17.75 -3.07
C HIS A 285 -9.88 16.68 -2.12
N LYS A 286 -10.02 17.00 -0.82
CA LYS A 286 -10.43 16.06 0.25
C LYS A 286 -11.68 15.25 -0.11
N LYS A 287 -12.66 15.87 -0.77
CA LYS A 287 -13.93 15.25 -1.19
C LYS A 287 -13.77 14.14 -2.25
N GLU A 288 -12.72 14.18 -3.05
CA GLU A 288 -12.45 13.20 -4.13
C GLU A 288 -11.78 11.91 -3.63
N LEU A 289 -11.18 11.95 -2.43
CA LEU A 289 -10.37 10.85 -1.91
C LEU A 289 -11.15 9.54 -1.76
N ILE A 290 -12.39 9.60 -1.26
CA ILE A 290 -13.21 8.39 -1.10
C ILE A 290 -13.86 7.94 -2.42
N PRO A 291 -14.45 8.81 -3.27
CA PRO A 291 -14.86 8.44 -4.62
C PRO A 291 -13.76 7.73 -5.43
N THR A 292 -12.55 8.28 -5.45
CA THR A 292 -11.36 7.66 -6.07
C THR A 292 -11.10 6.25 -5.53
N ALA A 293 -11.19 6.08 -4.21
CA ALA A 293 -10.91 4.80 -3.59
C ALA A 293 -12.05 3.77 -3.76
N VAL A 294 -13.31 4.21 -3.83
CA VAL A 294 -14.47 3.38 -4.15
C VAL A 294 -14.36 2.81 -5.57
N GLU A 295 -14.18 3.68 -6.57
CA GLU A 295 -14.15 3.27 -7.98
C GLU A 295 -12.95 2.37 -8.28
N THR A 296 -11.77 2.71 -7.74
CA THR A 296 -10.56 1.91 -7.95
C THR A 296 -10.71 0.55 -7.27
N PHE A 297 -11.34 0.45 -6.10
CA PHE A 297 -11.60 -0.86 -5.47
C PHE A 297 -12.56 -1.71 -6.30
N GLU A 298 -13.59 -1.12 -6.92
CA GLU A 298 -14.48 -1.83 -7.83
C GLU A 298 -13.76 -2.33 -9.09
N GLY A 299 -12.83 -1.54 -9.66
CA GLY A 299 -11.94 -2.01 -10.73
C GLY A 299 -10.98 -3.12 -10.29
N VAL A 300 -10.34 -2.97 -9.13
CA VAL A 300 -9.40 -3.95 -8.57
C VAL A 300 -10.06 -5.29 -8.28
N LYS A 301 -11.37 -5.33 -7.96
CA LYS A 301 -12.09 -6.60 -7.80
C LYS A 301 -12.11 -7.45 -9.08
N GLU A 302 -12.05 -6.87 -10.28
CA GLU A 302 -11.90 -7.66 -11.52
C GLU A 302 -10.51 -8.32 -11.63
N VAL A 303 -9.47 -7.73 -11.03
CA VAL A 303 -8.14 -8.37 -10.93
C VAL A 303 -8.16 -9.49 -9.90
N ILE A 304 -8.84 -9.31 -8.77
CA ILE A 304 -9.04 -10.38 -7.76
C ILE A 304 -9.82 -11.55 -8.38
N GLU A 305 -10.87 -11.26 -9.14
CA GLU A 305 -11.68 -12.24 -9.86
C GLU A 305 -10.85 -12.98 -10.92
N ALA A 306 -10.02 -12.28 -11.71
CA ALA A 306 -9.08 -12.91 -12.65
C ALA A 306 -8.03 -13.81 -11.97
N VAL A 307 -7.49 -13.42 -10.81
CA VAL A 307 -6.57 -14.26 -10.02
C VAL A 307 -7.25 -15.54 -9.51
N LEU A 308 -8.52 -15.46 -9.11
CA LEU A 308 -9.32 -16.62 -8.69
C LEU A 308 -9.65 -17.53 -9.88
N GLU A 309 -10.11 -16.94 -11.00
CA GLU A 309 -10.38 -17.62 -12.28
C GLU A 309 -9.14 -18.39 -12.77
N HIS A 310 -7.94 -17.79 -12.73
CA HIS A 310 -6.69 -18.41 -13.19
C HIS A 310 -6.27 -19.64 -12.40
N ASN A 311 -6.52 -19.64 -11.08
CA ASN A 311 -6.07 -20.70 -10.17
C ASN A 311 -7.17 -21.76 -9.92
N ASP A 312 -8.22 -21.80 -10.75
CA ASP A 312 -9.41 -22.67 -10.56
C ASP A 312 -10.11 -22.50 -9.20
N ILE A 313 -9.91 -21.36 -8.51
CA ILE A 313 -10.44 -21.11 -7.17
C ILE A 313 -11.91 -20.69 -7.30
N LYS A 314 -12.78 -21.68 -7.45
CA LYS A 314 -14.22 -21.49 -7.63
C LYS A 314 -14.84 -20.80 -6.42
N LYS A 315 -15.62 -19.75 -6.72
CA LYS A 315 -16.53 -19.12 -5.75
C LYS A 315 -17.53 -20.15 -5.24
N ASP A 316 -17.68 -20.24 -3.92
CA ASP A 316 -18.65 -21.14 -3.27
C ASP A 316 -20.03 -20.94 -3.93
N PRO A 317 -20.67 -21.99 -4.51
CA PRO A 317 -21.97 -21.87 -5.16
C PRO A 317 -23.05 -21.25 -4.28
N LEU A 318 -22.97 -21.43 -2.95
CA LEU A 318 -23.90 -20.79 -2.02
C LEU A 318 -23.67 -19.27 -1.93
N SER A 319 -22.44 -18.78 -2.10
CA SER A 319 -22.09 -17.33 -2.08
C SER A 319 -22.50 -16.57 -3.35
N LEU A 320 -23.05 -17.27 -4.36
CA LEU A 320 -23.76 -16.67 -5.49
C LEU A 320 -25.26 -16.46 -5.19
N ILE A 321 -25.77 -17.03 -4.09
CA ILE A 321 -27.18 -16.98 -3.71
C ILE A 321 -27.38 -15.81 -2.73
N PRO A 322 -28.32 -14.87 -2.97
CA PRO A 322 -28.59 -13.76 -2.06
C PRO A 322 -28.88 -14.24 -0.62
N PRO A 323 -28.40 -13.55 0.45
CA PRO A 323 -28.45 -14.07 1.82
C PRO A 323 -29.81 -14.61 2.33
N PRO A 324 -30.98 -14.03 2.00
CA PRO A 324 -32.28 -14.59 2.39
C PRO A 324 -32.56 -15.96 1.75
N LEU A 325 -32.11 -16.15 0.50
CA LEU A 325 -32.22 -17.40 -0.24
C LEU A 325 -31.10 -18.37 0.17
N ARG A 326 -29.89 -17.89 0.48
CA ARG A 326 -28.76 -18.71 0.96
C ARG A 326 -29.10 -19.44 2.26
N ARG A 327 -29.79 -18.79 3.21
CA ARG A 327 -30.33 -19.46 4.41
C ARG A 327 -31.34 -20.57 4.08
N LYS A 328 -32.26 -20.35 3.12
CA LYS A 328 -33.21 -21.38 2.67
C LYS A 328 -32.50 -22.54 1.97
N GLN A 329 -31.47 -22.26 1.15
CA GLN A 329 -30.68 -23.27 0.46
C GLN A 329 -29.86 -24.11 1.44
N LEU A 330 -29.17 -23.49 2.40
CA LEU A 330 -28.44 -24.16 3.48
C LEU A 330 -29.37 -25.06 4.32
N TYR A 331 -30.55 -24.56 4.69
CA TYR A 331 -31.55 -25.35 5.42
C TYR A 331 -32.04 -26.54 4.59
N ARG A 332 -32.31 -26.35 3.30
CA ARG A 332 -32.69 -27.43 2.37
C ARG A 332 -31.58 -28.46 2.20
N MET A 333 -30.32 -28.04 2.08
CA MET A 333 -29.16 -28.93 2.02
C MET A 333 -28.95 -29.69 3.33
N ARG A 334 -29.22 -29.07 4.50
CA ARG A 334 -29.19 -29.75 5.80
C ARG A 334 -30.26 -30.84 5.91
N LEU A 335 -31.49 -30.54 5.48
CA LEU A 335 -32.59 -31.53 5.42
C LEU A 335 -32.29 -32.68 4.44
N LEU A 336 -31.65 -32.39 3.32
CA LEU A 336 -31.25 -33.39 2.31
C LEU A 336 -29.95 -34.14 2.68
N GLY A 337 -29.35 -33.89 3.86
CA GLY A 337 -28.11 -34.53 4.31
C GLY A 337 -26.83 -34.08 3.58
N LEU A 338 -26.94 -33.15 2.61
CA LEU A 338 -25.88 -32.70 1.70
C LEU A 338 -24.77 -31.85 2.35
N LEU A 339 -24.81 -31.67 3.68
CA LEU A 339 -23.78 -30.95 4.46
C LEU A 339 -22.85 -31.89 5.26
N LYS A 340 -23.00 -33.22 5.12
CA LYS A 340 -22.05 -34.19 5.71
C LYS A 340 -20.69 -34.07 5.03
N GLY A 341 -19.74 -33.42 5.70
CA GLY A 341 -18.35 -33.26 5.23
C GLY A 341 -17.61 -32.04 5.77
N MET A 342 -18.31 -31.06 6.38
CA MET A 342 -17.71 -29.79 6.85
C MET A 342 -17.57 -29.65 8.39
N GLU A 343 -17.86 -30.70 9.17
CA GLU A 343 -17.72 -30.69 10.64
C GLU A 343 -16.52 -31.56 11.07
N SER A 344 -15.33 -30.96 11.20
CA SER A 344 -14.12 -31.65 11.71
C SER A 344 -13.06 -30.72 12.33
N SER A 345 -13.45 -29.80 13.21
CA SER A 345 -12.51 -29.08 14.12
C SER A 345 -13.19 -28.32 15.27
N THR A 346 -14.07 -28.99 16.03
CA THR A 346 -14.57 -28.48 17.32
C THR A 346 -14.36 -29.53 18.41
N GLU A 347 -13.32 -29.34 19.22
CA GLU A 347 -13.09 -30.13 20.41
C GLU A 347 -14.22 -29.92 21.43
N LYS A 348 -14.70 -31.01 22.05
CA LYS A 348 -15.76 -30.97 23.04
C LYS A 348 -15.19 -30.68 24.42
N SER A 349 -15.22 -29.43 24.88
CA SER A 349 -15.11 -29.11 26.31
C SER A 349 -16.45 -29.37 27.01
N SER A 350 -16.68 -30.60 27.47
CA SER A 350 -17.83 -30.94 28.30
C SER A 350 -17.65 -30.39 29.72
N ILE A 351 -18.24 -29.23 30.00
CA ILE A 351 -18.43 -28.73 31.37
C ILE A 351 -19.71 -29.38 31.91
N THR A 352 -19.57 -30.22 32.92
CA THR A 352 -20.69 -30.76 33.72
C THR A 352 -20.69 -30.10 35.10
N ASP A 353 -21.81 -29.49 35.47
CA ASP A 353 -22.00 -28.93 36.81
C ASP A 353 -21.89 -30.02 37.90
N THR A 354 -21.25 -29.68 39.01
CA THR A 354 -21.46 -30.36 40.31
C THR A 354 -20.99 -29.43 41.44
N LEU A 355 -21.79 -29.33 42.50
CA LEU A 355 -21.46 -28.51 43.67
C LEU A 355 -20.36 -29.16 44.54
N PRO A 356 -19.58 -28.37 45.30
CA PRO A 356 -18.48 -28.89 46.11
C PRO A 356 -18.96 -29.56 47.40
N THR A 357 -18.32 -30.68 47.75
CA THR A 357 -18.39 -31.31 49.08
C THR A 357 -16.99 -31.27 49.73
N VAL A 358 -16.91 -31.11 51.05
CA VAL A 358 -15.75 -30.54 51.73
C VAL A 358 -15.00 -31.57 52.61
N THR A 359 -13.70 -31.73 52.35
CA THR A 359 -12.66 -32.37 53.22
C THR A 359 -12.79 -33.90 53.48
N PRO A 360 -11.74 -34.61 53.98
CA PRO A 360 -10.45 -34.14 54.52
C PRO A 360 -9.15 -34.68 53.89
N ILE A 361 -8.05 -34.12 54.39
CA ILE A 361 -6.65 -34.29 53.96
C ILE A 361 -6.04 -35.57 54.54
N ARG A 362 -5.20 -36.29 53.77
CA ARG A 362 -4.03 -36.98 54.36
C ARG A 362 -2.85 -37.24 53.42
N THR A 363 -1.71 -36.66 53.81
CA THR A 363 -0.31 -37.13 53.68
C THR A 363 0.26 -37.66 52.34
N SER A 364 1.42 -37.09 52.00
CA SER A 364 2.32 -37.44 50.91
C SER A 364 3.10 -38.75 51.11
N THR A 365 3.68 -39.26 50.02
CA THR A 365 5.05 -39.81 50.02
C THR A 365 5.68 -39.64 48.62
N VAL A 366 7.01 -39.52 48.57
CA VAL A 366 7.79 -39.39 47.33
C VAL A 366 8.70 -40.60 47.19
N SER A 367 8.82 -41.15 45.99
CA SER A 367 9.98 -41.98 45.62
C SER A 367 10.33 -41.83 44.14
N ARG A 368 11.53 -42.30 43.76
CA ARG A 368 12.25 -42.00 42.52
C ARG A 368 13.15 -43.18 42.15
N ARG A 369 13.54 -43.29 40.86
CA ARG A 369 14.59 -44.16 40.24
C ARG A 369 14.14 -45.46 39.55
N SER A 370 14.18 -45.39 38.21
CA SER A 370 15.01 -46.21 37.30
C SER A 370 15.26 -47.71 37.55
N GLY A 371 14.97 -48.51 36.53
CA GLY A 371 15.57 -49.80 36.20
C GLY A 371 15.39 -50.09 34.71
N ALA A 372 16.31 -50.81 34.07
CA ALA A 372 16.31 -51.05 32.61
C ALA A 372 16.84 -52.46 32.26
N THR A 373 16.71 -52.86 30.99
CA THR A 373 17.17 -54.17 30.41
C THR A 373 16.38 -55.40 30.94
N THR A 374 16.17 -56.51 30.22
CA THR A 374 16.58 -56.99 28.86
C THR A 374 15.42 -57.86 28.30
N LEU A 375 15.21 -58.08 26.99
CA LEU A 375 15.77 -59.20 26.20
C LEU A 375 15.31 -59.16 24.72
N LEU A 376 16.15 -59.75 23.85
CA LEU A 376 15.87 -60.24 22.48
C LEU A 376 15.74 -61.80 22.54
N PRO A 377 15.35 -62.58 21.49
CA PRO A 377 15.53 -62.44 20.04
C PRO A 377 14.21 -62.69 19.23
N SER A 378 14.11 -62.98 17.92
CA SER A 378 15.02 -63.57 16.91
C SER A 378 14.66 -63.20 15.44
N SER A 379 15.31 -63.83 14.45
CA SER A 379 15.29 -63.45 13.03
C SER A 379 15.08 -64.62 12.05
N THR A 380 14.41 -64.37 10.91
CA THR A 380 14.52 -65.18 9.68
C THR A 380 14.04 -64.40 8.43
N THR A 381 14.53 -64.78 7.24
CA THR A 381 14.18 -64.23 5.91
C THR A 381 13.35 -65.23 5.07
N PRO A 382 12.77 -64.85 3.92
CA PRO A 382 13.31 -65.38 2.64
C PRO A 382 13.17 -64.44 1.39
N LYS A 383 13.33 -65.02 0.19
CA LYS A 383 13.31 -64.44 -1.18
C LYS A 383 12.31 -65.27 -2.05
N SER A 384 11.81 -64.93 -3.25
CA SER A 384 11.75 -63.76 -4.17
C SER A 384 10.65 -64.10 -5.24
N LEU A 385 10.60 -63.79 -6.55
CA LEU A 385 11.36 -63.05 -7.58
C LEU A 385 10.42 -62.87 -8.83
N LEU A 386 10.63 -61.85 -9.71
CA LEU A 386 9.95 -61.66 -11.02
C LEU A 386 8.42 -61.39 -10.94
N ASN A 387 7.70 -60.71 -11.85
CA ASN A 387 7.98 -59.85 -13.02
C ASN A 387 6.69 -59.01 -13.29
N ALA A 388 6.61 -57.93 -14.07
CA ALA A 388 7.57 -57.07 -14.83
C ALA A 388 7.05 -55.60 -14.73
N ASP A 389 7.08 -54.62 -15.67
CA ASP A 389 7.56 -54.51 -17.06
C ASP A 389 7.82 -53.01 -17.45
N VAL A 390 8.05 -52.72 -18.74
CA VAL A 390 8.55 -51.44 -19.31
C VAL A 390 7.74 -51.09 -20.58
N PRO A 391 7.26 -49.84 -20.85
CA PRO A 391 8.02 -48.57 -20.91
C PRO A 391 7.26 -47.37 -20.22
N THR A 392 7.54 -46.05 -20.35
CA THR A 392 8.27 -45.24 -21.36
C THR A 392 9.01 -43.98 -20.83
N ARG A 393 10.19 -43.73 -21.40
CA ARG A 393 10.72 -42.43 -21.90
C ARG A 393 10.85 -41.22 -20.93
N ALA A 394 12.00 -41.12 -20.26
CA ALA A 394 12.64 -39.84 -19.93
C ALA A 394 13.83 -39.56 -20.89
N ARG A 395 14.26 -38.29 -21.03
CA ARG A 395 15.51 -37.91 -21.73
C ARG A 395 16.53 -37.34 -20.73
N PRO A 396 17.81 -37.74 -20.76
CA PRO A 396 18.86 -37.12 -19.97
C PRO A 396 19.44 -35.86 -20.63
N TRP A 397 20.22 -35.12 -19.85
CA TRP A 397 20.81 -33.83 -20.18
C TRP A 397 21.98 -33.94 -21.16
N LEU A 398 22.18 -32.92 -21.99
CA LEU A 398 23.38 -32.72 -22.80
C LEU A 398 24.14 -31.49 -22.29
N THR A 399 25.42 -31.67 -21.97
CA THR A 399 26.32 -30.59 -21.56
C THR A 399 26.92 -29.89 -22.77
N TYR A 400 27.02 -28.56 -22.73
CA TYR A 400 27.79 -27.80 -23.72
C TYR A 400 28.57 -26.67 -23.04
N ARG A 401 29.81 -26.46 -23.51
CA ARG A 401 30.76 -25.49 -22.96
C ARG A 401 31.52 -24.85 -24.12
N PRO A 402 31.36 -23.54 -24.32
CA PRO A 402 32.51 -22.68 -24.60
C PRO A 402 32.33 -21.32 -23.88
N SER A 403 33.32 -20.43 -23.79
CA SER A 403 34.79 -20.56 -23.80
C SER A 403 35.36 -19.27 -23.21
N SER A 404 36.48 -19.34 -22.49
CA SER A 404 37.06 -18.17 -21.81
C SER A 404 37.89 -17.28 -22.72
N THR A 405 37.62 -15.97 -22.73
CA THR A 405 38.56 -14.93 -23.15
C THR A 405 38.53 -13.75 -22.20
N ASN A 406 39.59 -13.56 -21.41
CA ASN A 406 39.84 -12.32 -20.69
C ASN A 406 40.35 -11.26 -21.68
N TRP A 407 39.98 -9.99 -21.48
CA TRP A 407 40.83 -8.87 -21.85
C TRP A 407 40.80 -7.78 -20.77
N THR A 408 41.96 -7.17 -20.55
CA THR A 408 42.26 -6.25 -19.45
C THR A 408 41.98 -4.79 -19.81
N SER A 409 41.72 -3.96 -18.81
CA SER A 409 41.65 -2.50 -18.97
C SER A 409 43.00 -1.89 -19.37
N LEU A 410 43.00 -0.92 -20.30
CA LEU A 410 44.10 0.05 -20.39
C LEU A 410 43.69 1.37 -21.09
N HIS A 411 44.20 2.45 -20.50
CA HIS A 411 44.22 3.87 -20.85
C HIS A 411 43.60 4.43 -22.17
N SER A 412 42.70 5.40 -21.96
CA SER A 412 42.69 6.75 -22.54
C SER A 412 43.50 7.08 -23.81
N ARG A 413 42.82 7.65 -24.81
CA ARG A 413 43.36 8.70 -25.70
C ARG A 413 42.35 9.85 -25.87
N LYS A 414 42.88 11.07 -26.05
CA LYS A 414 42.15 12.26 -26.51
C LYS A 414 42.20 12.34 -28.05
N TYR A 415 41.81 13.50 -28.60
CA TYR A 415 41.90 13.94 -30.01
C TYR A 415 40.77 13.46 -30.93
N THR A 416 40.17 14.26 -31.83
CA THR A 416 40.08 15.74 -31.94
C THR A 416 38.76 16.07 -32.68
N THR A 417 38.26 17.30 -32.56
CA THR A 417 37.20 17.84 -33.43
C THR A 417 37.61 17.90 -34.91
N THR A 418 36.74 17.44 -35.80
CA THR A 418 36.72 17.86 -37.21
C THR A 418 35.28 18.19 -37.59
N ALA A 419 35.04 19.40 -38.07
CA ALA A 419 33.77 19.77 -38.67
C ALA A 419 33.81 19.51 -40.18
N MET A 420 32.68 19.15 -40.77
CA MET A 420 32.47 19.25 -42.22
C MET A 420 31.00 19.52 -42.52
N GLU A 421 30.75 20.26 -43.59
CA GLU A 421 29.47 20.90 -43.86
C GLU A 421 28.59 20.12 -44.85
N ASN A 422 27.28 20.36 -44.75
CA ASN A 422 26.32 20.47 -45.86
C ASN A 422 26.45 19.50 -47.06
N SER A 423 25.53 18.55 -47.13
CA SER A 423 24.80 18.33 -48.40
C SER A 423 23.31 18.11 -48.09
N ALA A 424 22.44 18.68 -48.92
CA ALA A 424 20.99 18.62 -48.75
C ALA A 424 20.34 17.95 -49.96
N SER A 425 19.27 17.19 -49.71
CA SER A 425 18.31 16.79 -50.75
C SER A 425 16.90 16.83 -50.17
N GLU A 426 15.99 17.56 -50.81
CA GLU A 426 14.61 17.71 -50.35
C GLU A 426 13.78 16.44 -50.58
N SER A 427 12.77 16.23 -49.74
CA SER A 427 11.55 15.48 -50.08
C SER A 427 10.38 16.02 -49.28
N ARG A 428 9.47 16.73 -49.96
CA ARG A 428 8.40 17.53 -49.32
C ARG A 428 7.15 16.70 -49.03
N ALA A 429 6.59 16.86 -47.83
CA ALA A 429 5.23 16.42 -47.50
C ALA A 429 4.49 17.54 -46.73
N LEU A 430 3.51 18.14 -47.41
CA LEU A 430 2.59 19.21 -47.01
C LEU A 430 2.21 19.29 -45.52
N VAL A 431 2.48 20.43 -44.87
CA VAL A 431 1.80 20.88 -43.65
C VAL A 431 0.91 22.08 -44.01
N LYS A 432 -0.37 22.03 -43.64
CA LYS A 432 -1.29 23.17 -43.79
C LYS A 432 -1.26 24.04 -42.53
N TYR A 433 -0.89 25.31 -42.68
CA TYR A 433 -1.15 26.33 -41.66
C TYR A 433 -2.52 26.96 -41.88
N VAL A 434 -3.25 27.19 -40.78
CA VAL A 434 -4.43 28.07 -40.73
C VAL A 434 -4.24 29.00 -39.53
N THR A 435 -4.34 30.30 -39.76
CA THR A 435 -4.07 31.36 -38.78
C THR A 435 -5.33 31.86 -38.11
N ALA A 436 -5.30 32.05 -36.78
CA ALA A 436 -6.33 32.78 -36.05
C ALA A 436 -5.75 33.61 -34.87
N THR A 437 -5.50 34.88 -35.17
CA THR A 437 -5.75 36.06 -34.31
C THR A 437 -5.34 36.06 -32.83
N GLU A 438 -4.31 36.84 -32.50
CA GLU A 438 -4.17 37.49 -31.19
C GLU A 438 -5.24 38.59 -30.99
N SER A 439 -5.46 39.04 -29.75
CA SER A 439 -6.25 40.24 -29.44
C SER A 439 -5.81 40.87 -28.12
N THR A 440 -5.33 42.11 -28.18
CA THR A 440 -4.66 42.79 -27.07
C THR A 440 -5.01 44.29 -27.05
N MET A 441 -5.66 44.76 -25.98
CA MET A 441 -5.75 46.18 -25.55
C MET A 441 -6.17 46.19 -24.05
N LEU A 442 -5.35 46.71 -23.13
CA LEU A 442 -5.29 48.11 -22.64
C LEU A 442 -6.50 48.48 -21.74
N THR A 443 -6.34 49.08 -20.55
CA THR A 443 -5.59 50.33 -20.28
C THR A 443 -5.11 50.55 -18.83
N SER A 444 -3.93 51.18 -18.66
CA SER A 444 -3.53 52.08 -17.53
C SER A 444 -3.41 51.49 -16.10
N MET A 445 -2.89 52.16 -15.05
CA MET A 445 -2.31 53.53 -14.86
C MET A 445 -0.96 53.52 -14.09
N HIS A 446 -0.22 54.64 -14.17
CA HIS A 446 0.85 55.12 -13.25
C HIS A 446 0.61 56.64 -13.00
N PRO A 447 1.26 57.38 -12.06
CA PRO A 447 2.68 57.35 -11.61
C PRO A 447 2.81 57.42 -10.05
N THR A 448 3.92 57.74 -9.34
CA THR A 448 5.18 58.49 -9.60
C THR A 448 6.43 57.89 -8.93
N VAL A 449 7.61 58.37 -9.35
CA VAL A 449 8.94 58.08 -8.78
C VAL A 449 9.64 59.41 -8.46
N SER A 450 10.50 59.43 -7.43
CA SER A 450 11.43 60.53 -7.12
C SER A 450 12.88 59.98 -7.08
N THR A 451 13.89 60.83 -7.34
CA THR A 451 15.21 60.40 -7.83
C THR A 451 16.40 60.82 -6.97
N THR A 452 17.43 59.95 -6.91
CA THR A 452 18.83 60.21 -6.46
C THR A 452 19.01 60.57 -4.97
N VAL A 453 20.17 60.37 -4.29
CA VAL A 453 21.60 60.51 -4.65
C VAL A 453 22.50 59.44 -3.96
N LYS A 454 23.72 59.18 -4.48
CA LYS A 454 24.78 58.32 -3.87
C LYS A 454 25.74 59.13 -2.95
N PRO A 455 26.30 58.52 -1.89
CA PRO A 455 27.74 58.16 -1.89
C PRO A 455 28.02 56.77 -1.25
N SER A 456 28.85 55.87 -1.79
CA SER A 456 30.34 55.83 -1.89
C SER A 456 30.99 54.99 -0.76
N VAL A 457 31.98 54.16 -1.13
CA VAL A 457 32.69 53.23 -0.23
C VAL A 457 34.00 53.85 0.24
N ILE A 458 34.36 53.66 1.52
CA ILE A 458 35.71 53.90 2.06
C ILE A 458 36.15 52.68 2.86
N THR A 459 37.35 52.18 2.57
CA THR A 459 37.98 51.05 3.25
C THR A 459 38.91 51.55 4.36
N THR A 460 38.80 51.02 5.58
CA THR A 460 39.82 51.19 6.63
C THR A 460 40.05 49.89 7.40
N THR A 461 41.29 49.66 7.80
CA THR A 461 41.77 48.41 8.40
C THR A 461 42.27 48.61 9.82
N SER A 462 41.71 47.89 10.79
CA SER A 462 42.36 47.68 12.10
C SER A 462 41.84 46.40 12.79
N LYS A 463 42.77 45.61 13.35
CA LYS A 463 42.48 44.66 14.44
C LYS A 463 42.71 45.40 15.77
N PRO A 464 42.04 44.97 16.86
CA PRO A 464 42.87 44.40 17.93
C PRO A 464 42.25 43.20 18.68
N THR A 465 43.13 42.25 18.99
CA THR A 465 43.37 41.59 20.30
C THR A 465 42.19 41.28 21.25
N MET A 466 42.06 40.00 21.62
CA MET A 466 41.24 39.57 22.77
C MET A 466 41.88 39.95 24.11
N LEU A 467 41.05 40.26 25.11
CA LEU A 467 41.44 40.31 26.52
C LEU A 467 40.44 39.50 27.36
N ILE A 468 40.95 38.54 28.14
CA ILE A 468 40.16 37.68 29.02
C ILE A 468 40.32 38.21 30.45
N THR A 469 39.22 38.50 31.13
CA THR A 469 39.22 38.82 32.56
C THR A 469 38.18 37.96 33.27
N THR A 470 38.63 36.99 34.06
CA THR A 470 37.79 36.12 34.88
C THR A 470 37.65 36.66 36.30
N LYS A 471 36.44 36.60 36.88
CA LYS A 471 36.26 36.42 38.33
C LYS A 471 35.06 35.48 38.59
N PRO A 472 35.13 34.62 39.63
CA PRO A 472 34.14 33.56 39.83
C PRO A 472 33.06 33.93 40.85
N THR A 473 31.89 33.29 40.72
CA THR A 473 30.89 33.17 41.79
C THR A 473 30.56 31.69 41.94
N LEU A 474 31.02 31.05 43.03
CA LEU A 474 30.52 29.74 43.43
C LEU A 474 29.11 29.90 44.02
N LEU A 475 28.20 28.97 43.69
CA LEU A 475 27.09 28.61 44.58
C LEU A 475 26.67 27.15 44.36
N THR A 476 27.22 26.32 45.25
CA THR A 476 26.85 24.96 45.70
C THR A 476 25.79 24.16 44.93
N THR A 477 26.20 22.98 44.46
CA THR A 477 25.30 21.94 43.92
C THR A 477 24.50 21.25 45.03
N THR A 478 23.18 21.19 44.91
CA THR A 478 22.31 20.34 45.76
C THR A 478 21.52 19.37 44.87
N GLN A 479 21.78 18.07 45.00
CA GLN A 479 21.08 17.03 44.22
C GLN A 479 19.66 16.76 44.77
N THR A 480 18.70 17.62 44.45
CA THR A 480 17.28 17.34 44.71
C THR A 480 16.72 16.46 43.60
N ARG A 481 16.61 15.16 43.85
CA ARG A 481 16.07 14.14 42.92
C ARG A 481 14.55 14.30 42.74
N LEU A 482 14.11 15.32 42.00
CA LEU A 482 12.71 15.41 41.58
C LEU A 482 12.37 14.24 40.65
N MET A 483 11.64 13.27 41.18
CA MET A 483 10.87 12.36 40.33
C MET A 483 9.71 13.15 39.74
N THR A 484 9.86 13.61 38.50
CA THR A 484 8.74 13.98 37.65
C THR A 484 7.96 12.70 37.32
N THR A 485 7.04 12.33 38.21
CA THR A 485 6.04 11.29 37.95
C THR A 485 5.28 11.70 36.71
N THR A 486 5.62 11.11 35.57
CA THR A 486 4.89 11.33 34.32
C THR A 486 3.47 10.89 34.59
N SER A 487 2.53 11.84 34.61
CA SER A 487 1.12 11.51 34.73
C SER A 487 0.77 10.61 33.56
N GLN A 488 0.57 9.33 33.85
CA GLN A 488 -0.14 8.45 32.94
C GLN A 488 -1.57 8.99 32.91
N GLN A 489 -1.81 9.91 31.98
CA GLN A 489 -3.11 9.99 31.34
C GLN A 489 -3.31 8.65 30.62
N THR A 490 -3.76 7.66 31.39
CA THR A 490 -4.63 6.61 30.90
C THR A 490 -5.77 7.32 30.19
N ALA A 491 -5.62 7.52 28.89
CA ALA A 491 -6.73 7.95 28.06
C ALA A 491 -7.81 6.89 28.27
N GLU A 492 -8.88 7.25 28.97
CA GLU A 492 -10.02 6.36 29.12
C GLU A 492 -10.47 5.99 27.72
N ILE A 493 -10.21 4.75 27.34
CA ILE A 493 -10.78 4.15 26.15
C ILE A 493 -12.23 3.88 26.54
N ILE A 494 -13.04 4.96 26.49
CA ILE A 494 -14.48 4.89 26.65
C ILE A 494 -14.95 3.87 25.62
N PHE A 495 -15.29 2.69 26.12
CA PHE A 495 -15.82 1.62 25.31
C PHE A 495 -17.12 2.14 24.72
N PHE A 496 -17.08 2.48 23.42
CA PHE A 496 -18.30 2.56 22.62
C PHE A 496 -18.83 1.14 22.46
N THR A 497 -19.45 0.65 23.52
CA THR A 497 -20.45 -0.40 23.48
C THR A 497 -21.55 0.12 22.57
N HIS A 498 -21.40 -0.15 21.28
CA HIS A 498 -22.51 -0.07 20.35
C HIS A 498 -23.55 -1.06 20.87
N VAL A 499 -24.51 -0.52 21.63
CA VAL A 499 -25.81 -1.14 21.83
C VAL A 499 -26.32 -1.37 20.41
N HIS A 500 -26.23 -2.61 19.94
CA HIS A 500 -26.98 -3.02 18.77
C HIS A 500 -28.44 -2.68 19.07
N PRO A 501 -29.09 -1.78 18.30
CA PRO A 501 -30.54 -1.70 18.32
C PRO A 501 -31.02 -3.08 17.91
N SER A 502 -31.57 -3.84 18.87
CA SER A 502 -31.80 -5.29 18.70
C SER A 502 -32.77 -5.61 17.57
N THR A 503 -33.52 -4.59 17.12
CA THR A 503 -34.05 -4.49 15.76
C THR A 503 -33.77 -3.09 15.18
N PHE A 504 -32.85 -2.97 14.22
CA PHE A 504 -32.91 -1.87 13.24
C PHE A 504 -34.19 -2.08 12.42
N ARG A 505 -35.21 -1.23 12.61
CA ARG A 505 -36.55 -1.43 12.02
C ARG A 505 -36.59 -1.11 10.53
N ASP A 506 -35.72 -0.22 10.06
CA ASP A 506 -35.43 0.00 8.65
C ASP A 506 -34.06 -0.64 8.31
N PRO A 507 -34.00 -1.67 7.45
CA PRO A 507 -32.74 -2.28 7.01
C PRO A 507 -31.81 -1.38 6.20
N SER A 508 -32.31 -0.23 5.69
CA SER A 508 -31.54 0.78 4.95
C SER A 508 -30.96 1.86 5.88
N CYS A 509 -31.66 2.23 6.96
CA CYS A 509 -31.16 3.14 8.00
C CYS A 509 -30.23 2.42 8.99
N ARG A 510 -29.04 2.02 8.53
CA ARG A 510 -27.98 1.45 9.39
C ARG A 510 -26.58 1.77 8.89
N ASP A 511 -25.63 1.81 9.81
CA ASP A 511 -24.21 1.89 9.45
C ASP A 511 -23.71 0.53 8.98
N MET A 512 -23.11 0.48 7.78
CA MET A 512 -22.46 -0.73 7.29
C MET A 512 -21.12 -0.99 8.00
N ARG A 513 -20.49 0.06 8.54
CA ARG A 513 -19.12 0.01 9.08
C ARG A 513 -19.05 0.50 10.53
N TYR A 514 -18.35 -0.27 11.36
CA TYR A 514 -18.01 0.12 12.73
C TYR A 514 -17.10 1.36 12.80
N SER A 515 -16.42 1.71 11.70
CA SER A 515 -15.59 2.91 11.59
C SER A 515 -16.39 4.21 11.47
N CYS A 516 -17.71 4.19 11.26
CA CYS A 516 -18.52 5.40 11.05
C CYS A 516 -18.43 6.37 12.24
N ALA A 517 -18.70 5.89 13.46
CA ALA A 517 -18.61 6.71 14.68
C ALA A 517 -17.18 7.20 14.94
N PHE A 518 -16.16 6.39 14.62
CA PHE A 518 -14.76 6.79 14.69
C PHE A 518 -14.44 7.92 13.70
N TRP A 519 -14.93 7.86 12.46
CA TRP A 519 -14.74 8.90 11.45
C TRP A 519 -15.40 10.21 11.85
N LEU A 520 -16.65 10.17 12.35
CA LEU A 520 -17.35 11.36 12.83
C LEU A 520 -16.63 12.00 14.03
N LYS A 521 -16.12 11.20 14.97
CA LYS A 521 -15.36 11.69 16.14
C LYS A 521 -14.04 12.40 15.76
N HIS A 522 -13.38 11.99 14.68
CA HIS A 522 -12.09 12.57 14.26
C HIS A 522 -12.21 13.64 13.16
N ASN A 523 -13.36 13.73 12.48
CA ASN A 523 -13.64 14.73 11.45
C ASN A 523 -15.14 15.04 11.45
N PRO A 524 -15.64 15.94 12.34
CA PRO A 524 -17.08 16.19 12.48
C PRO A 524 -17.80 16.59 11.18
N SER A 525 -17.09 17.23 10.26
CA SER A 525 -17.57 17.61 8.92
C SER A 525 -17.66 16.44 7.93
N VAL A 526 -17.20 15.22 8.26
CA VAL A 526 -17.07 14.09 7.32
C VAL A 526 -18.38 13.76 6.59
N CYS A 527 -19.52 13.86 7.28
CA CYS A 527 -20.84 13.61 6.69
C CYS A 527 -21.17 14.62 5.58
N ILE A 528 -20.79 15.89 5.76
CA ILE A 528 -21.04 16.95 4.78
C ILE A 528 -20.01 16.90 3.64
N GLU A 529 -18.75 16.61 3.97
CA GLU A 529 -17.65 16.51 3.01
C GLU A 529 -17.79 15.31 2.06
N GLN A 530 -18.18 14.15 2.59
CA GLN A 530 -18.19 12.85 1.90
C GLN A 530 -19.63 12.33 1.74
N MET A 531 -20.58 13.24 1.50
CA MET A 531 -22.03 12.97 1.64
C MET A 531 -22.52 11.73 0.90
N SER A 532 -22.08 11.48 -0.34
CA SER A 532 -22.47 10.30 -1.11
C SER A 532 -22.03 9.00 -0.44
N PHE A 533 -20.74 8.88 -0.11
CA PHE A 533 -20.18 7.72 0.57
C PHE A 533 -20.75 7.53 1.98
N MET A 534 -20.83 8.60 2.76
CA MET A 534 -21.31 8.52 4.15
C MET A 534 -22.81 8.22 4.20
N LYS A 535 -23.62 8.68 3.23
CA LYS A 535 -25.02 8.27 3.09
C LYS A 535 -25.17 6.80 2.68
N ALA A 536 -24.24 6.27 1.88
CA ALA A 536 -24.24 4.87 1.49
C ALA A 536 -23.68 3.90 2.55
N GLN A 537 -22.85 4.36 3.49
CA GLN A 537 -22.06 3.49 4.38
C GLN A 537 -22.23 3.76 5.88
N CYS A 538 -22.65 4.97 6.22
CA CYS A 538 -22.73 5.52 7.59
C CYS A 538 -24.04 6.29 7.80
N ALA A 539 -25.12 5.78 7.20
CA ALA A 539 -26.41 6.46 7.08
C ALA A 539 -27.00 6.85 8.44
N TYR A 540 -26.78 6.00 9.46
CA TYR A 540 -27.28 6.17 10.81
C TYR A 540 -26.39 7.11 11.64
N THR A 541 -25.07 6.88 11.68
CA THR A 541 -24.10 7.77 12.36
C THR A 541 -24.19 9.20 11.85
N CYS A 542 -24.34 9.41 10.54
CA CYS A 542 -24.46 10.73 9.93
C CYS A 542 -25.88 11.31 9.94
N LYS A 543 -26.85 10.64 10.60
CA LYS A 543 -28.26 11.06 10.70
C LYS A 543 -28.93 11.38 9.35
N PHE A 544 -28.57 10.67 8.27
CA PHE A 544 -29.14 10.91 6.93
C PHE A 544 -30.57 10.37 6.75
N CYS A 545 -31.06 9.59 7.70
CA CYS A 545 -32.35 8.90 7.65
C CYS A 545 -32.94 8.69 9.06
N ILE A 546 -32.78 9.68 9.95
CA ILE A 546 -33.51 9.73 11.23
C ILE A 546 -35.01 9.91 10.96
N SER A 547 -35.84 9.05 11.55
CA SER A 547 -37.28 9.25 11.62
C SER A 547 -37.65 10.14 12.82
N ALA A 548 -38.88 10.64 12.85
CA ALA A 548 -39.41 11.35 14.02
C ALA A 548 -39.45 10.48 15.29
N MET A 549 -39.42 9.15 15.17
CA MET A 549 -39.42 8.23 16.31
C MET A 549 -38.02 8.02 16.89
N ASP A 550 -36.96 8.04 16.07
CA ASP A 550 -35.56 7.93 16.54
C ASP A 550 -35.19 9.10 17.47
N VAL A 551 -35.73 10.29 17.20
CA VAL A 551 -35.59 11.48 18.07
C VAL A 551 -36.20 11.24 19.45
N SER A 552 -37.36 10.56 19.51
CA SER A 552 -38.01 10.19 20.77
C SER A 552 -37.18 9.20 21.59
N ASP A 553 -36.58 8.20 20.94
CA ASP A 553 -35.68 7.26 21.60
C ASP A 553 -34.37 7.92 22.08
N GLN A 554 -33.81 8.90 21.33
CA GLN A 554 -32.67 9.69 21.82
C GLN A 554 -33.05 10.50 23.08
N LEU A 555 -34.19 11.20 23.07
CA LEU A 555 -34.70 11.94 24.23
C LEU A 555 -34.95 11.04 25.45
N ALA A 556 -35.52 9.84 25.24
CA ALA A 556 -35.73 8.86 26.30
C ALA A 556 -34.41 8.30 26.88
N ILE A 557 -33.34 8.21 26.08
CA ILE A 557 -32.00 7.83 26.54
C ILE A 557 -31.34 8.97 27.34
N GLU A 558 -31.46 10.22 26.89
CA GLU A 558 -30.91 11.38 27.60
C GLU A 558 -31.62 11.64 28.94
N GLN A 559 -32.95 11.52 29.00
CA GLN A 559 -33.68 11.58 30.27
C GLN A 559 -33.24 10.46 31.23
N ARG A 560 -32.97 9.25 30.71
CA ARG A 560 -32.47 8.12 31.52
C ARG A 560 -31.01 8.28 31.96
N SER A 561 -30.17 9.04 31.24
CA SER A 561 -28.80 9.33 31.68
C SER A 561 -28.78 10.43 32.74
N GLN A 562 -29.60 11.49 32.57
CA GLN A 562 -29.80 12.54 33.58
C GLN A 562 -30.37 11.94 34.89
N LEU A 563 -31.38 11.07 34.81
CA LEU A 563 -31.93 10.33 35.98
C LEU A 563 -30.95 9.34 36.62
N ARG A 564 -29.83 9.02 35.99
CA ARG A 564 -28.72 8.25 36.59
C ARG A 564 -27.69 9.18 37.23
N GLN A 565 -27.36 10.31 36.59
CA GLN A 565 -26.49 11.33 37.16
C GLN A 565 -27.09 12.05 38.38
N GLN A 566 -28.43 12.09 38.50
CA GLN A 566 -29.15 12.54 39.70
C GLN A 566 -29.30 11.44 40.79
N LYS A 567 -28.71 10.26 40.57
CA LYS A 567 -28.72 9.12 41.51
C LYS A 567 -27.31 8.61 41.86
N GLN A 568 -26.28 9.40 41.52
CA GLN A 568 -24.90 9.26 41.95
C GLN A 568 -24.50 10.51 42.73
#